data_AF-A0A921BDK7-F1
#
_entry.id   AF-A0A921BDK7-F1
#
_cell.length_a   1.000
_cell.length_b   1.000
_cell.length_c   1.000
_cell.angle_alpha   90.00
_cell.angle_beta   90.00
_cell.angle_gamma   90.00
#
_symmetry.space_group_name_H-M   'P 1'
#
loop_
_entity.id
_entity.type
_entity.pdbx_description
1 polymer ?
#
loop_
_entity_poly.entity_id
_entity_poly.type
_entity_poly.pdbx_seq_one_letter_code
_entity_poly.pdbx_strand_id
1 'polypeptide(L)'
;MTVVLVQDTTRSLQTIARHVRRRSCTKVVAVTGSIGKTTTKELSAAFVGIQKRVYRNTGNLNNHIGLPLSLLNLRHQPEVAVVELGMNQREKLGHWSIC
;
A
#
# COMPACT_ATOMS: atom_id res chain seq x y z
N MET A 1 -5.12 -23.36 18.36
CA MET A 1 -4.26 -22.36 17.70
C MET A 1 -4.16 -22.76 16.24
N THR A 2 -4.72 -21.96 15.32
CA THR A 2 -4.69 -22.26 13.88
C THR A 2 -3.40 -21.71 13.30
N VAL A 3 -2.61 -22.55 12.64
CA VAL A 3 -1.37 -22.18 11.96
C VAL A 3 -1.52 -22.44 10.47
N VAL A 4 -1.10 -21.49 9.65
CA VAL A 4 -1.06 -21.63 8.19
C VAL A 4 0.40 -21.76 7.78
N LEU A 5 0.80 -22.95 7.30
CA LEU A 5 2.14 -23.21 6.82
C LEU A 5 2.33 -22.62 5.41
N VAL A 6 3.37 -21.82 5.22
CA VAL A 6 3.73 -21.22 3.94
C VAL A 6 5.23 -21.35 3.69
N GLN A 7 5.62 -21.44 2.42
CA GLN A 7 7.03 -21.53 2.03
C GLN A 7 7.81 -20.23 2.30
N ASP A 8 7.16 -19.08 2.09
CA ASP A 8 7.73 -17.75 2.28
C ASP A 8 6.65 -16.80 2.81
N THR A 9 6.84 -16.28 4.02
CA THR A 9 5.88 -15.42 4.71
C THR A 9 5.70 -14.07 4.02
N THR A 10 6.79 -13.49 3.50
CA THR A 10 6.77 -12.20 2.79
C THR A 10 6.02 -12.33 1.46
N ARG A 11 6.33 -13.36 0.68
CA ARG A 11 5.63 -13.63 -0.59
C ARG A 11 4.16 -13.95 -0.37
N SER A 12 3.84 -14.67 0.70
CA SER A 12 2.45 -14.98 1.08
C SER A 12 1.69 -13.71 1.48
N LEU A 13 2.29 -12.84 2.29
CA LEU A 13 1.74 -11.54 2.66
C LEU A 13 1.47 -10.68 1.41
N GLN A 14 2.44 -10.58 0.50
CA GLN A 14 2.27 -9.85 -0.76
C GLN A 14 1.15 -10.43 -1.64
N THR A 15 0.97 -11.75 -1.65
CA THR A 15 -0.11 -12.43 -2.37
C THR A 15 -1.47 -12.08 -1.77
N ILE A 16 -1.60 -12.12 -0.45
CA ILE A 16 -2.82 -11.75 0.27
C ILE A 16 -3.15 -10.27 0.03
N ALA A 17 -2.16 -9.38 0.16
CA ALA A 17 -2.37 -7.95 -0.07
C ALA A 17 -2.79 -7.64 -1.51
N ARG A 18 -2.23 -8.34 -2.51
CA ARG A 18 -2.66 -8.22 -3.91
C ARG A 18 -4.11 -8.67 -4.09
N HIS A 19 -4.50 -9.75 -3.42
CA HIS A 19 -5.87 -10.25 -3.43
C HIS A 19 -6.85 -9.23 -2.80
N VAL A 20 -6.50 -8.67 -1.64
CA VAL A 20 -7.31 -7.64 -0.96
C VAL A 20 -7.48 -6.40 -1.83
N ARG A 21 -6.40 -5.88 -2.41
CA ARG A 21 -6.48 -4.71 -3.31
C ARG A 21 -7.40 -4.99 -4.51
N ARG A 22 -7.25 -6.14 -5.16
CA ARG A 22 -8.09 -6.49 -6.34
C ARG A 22 -9.58 -6.58 -5.97
N ARG A 23 -9.91 -7.00 -4.76
CA ARG A 23 -11.29 -7.11 -4.28
C ARG A 23 -11.89 -5.82 -3.73
N SER A 24 -11.07 -4.84 -3.33
CA SER A 24 -11.60 -3.66 -2.62
C SER A 24 -12.30 -2.65 -3.51
N CYS A 25 -12.13 -2.72 -4.83
CA CYS A 25 -12.57 -1.71 -5.81
C CYS A 25 -12.04 -0.28 -5.52
N THR A 26 -11.04 -0.15 -4.63
CA THR A 26 -10.41 1.12 -4.27
C THR A 26 -9.56 1.65 -5.41
N LYS A 27 -9.67 2.95 -5.71
CA LYS A 27 -8.72 3.63 -6.61
C LYS A 27 -7.41 3.88 -5.87
N VAL A 28 -6.29 3.37 -6.39
CA VAL A 28 -4.98 3.52 -5.74
C VAL A 28 -4.16 4.59 -6.46
N VAL A 29 -3.64 5.55 -5.69
CA VAL A 29 -2.67 6.57 -6.12
C VAL A 29 -1.35 6.26 -5.45
N ALA A 30 -0.33 5.91 -6.23
CA ALA A 30 1.00 5.64 -5.73
C ALA A 30 1.88 6.91 -5.85
N VAL A 31 2.47 7.33 -4.73
CA VAL A 31 3.42 8.45 -4.67
C VAL A 31 4.83 7.90 -4.57
N THR A 32 5.68 8.26 -5.54
CA THR A 32 7.07 7.83 -5.65
C THR A 32 8.02 9.02 -5.83
N GLY A 33 9.32 8.77 -5.80
CA GLY A 33 10.37 9.78 -6.01
C GLY A 33 11.38 9.84 -4.87
N SER A 34 12.50 10.53 -5.10
CA SER A 34 13.55 10.63 -4.08
C SER A 34 13.20 11.60 -2.95
N ILE A 35 12.43 12.65 -3.24
CA ILE A 35 12.11 13.76 -2.33
C ILE A 35 10.60 14.06 -2.38
N GLY A 36 10.03 14.57 -1.29
CA GLY A 36 8.66 15.13 -1.26
C GLY A 36 7.53 14.11 -1.15
N LYS A 37 7.80 12.80 -1.24
CA LYS A 37 6.80 11.73 -1.19
C LYS A 37 5.80 11.87 -0.04
N THR A 38 6.29 12.04 1.18
CA THR A 38 5.44 12.11 2.37
C THR A 38 4.54 13.33 2.33
N THR A 39 5.08 14.50 2.00
CA THR A 39 4.33 15.75 1.86
C THR A 39 3.26 15.62 0.78
N THR A 40 3.62 15.10 -0.40
CA THR A 40 2.68 14.89 -1.51
C THR A 40 1.58 13.91 -1.12
N LYS A 41 1.91 12.78 -0.50
CA LYS A 41 0.92 11.79 -0.02
C LYS A 41 -0.07 12.41 0.97
N GLU A 42 0.42 13.15 1.97
CA GLU A 42 -0.45 13.79 2.97
C GLU A 42 -1.35 14.87 2.34
N LEU A 43 -0.81 15.74 1.49
CA LEU A 43 -1.58 16.78 0.80
C LEU A 43 -2.62 16.20 -0.15
N SER A 44 -2.25 15.20 -0.97
CA SER A 44 -3.19 14.53 -1.87
C SER A 44 -4.31 13.83 -1.10
N ALA A 45 -3.98 13.15 0.01
CA ALA A 45 -4.98 12.49 0.84
C ALA A 45 -5.92 13.49 1.52
N ALA A 46 -5.40 14.62 2.01
CA ALA A 46 -6.21 15.68 2.60
C ALA A 46 -7.17 16.30 1.57
N PHE A 47 -6.68 16.62 0.38
CA PHE A 47 -7.49 17.23 -0.67
C PHE A 47 -8.59 16.29 -1.18
N VAL A 48 -8.24 15.02 -1.49
CA VAL A 48 -9.24 14.02 -1.92
C VAL A 48 -10.21 13.66 -0.79
N GLY A 49 -9.72 13.70 0.46
CA GLY A 49 -10.50 13.46 1.67
C GLY A 49 -11.64 14.45 1.91
N ILE A 50 -11.65 15.59 1.21
CA ILE A 50 -12.77 16.55 1.25
C ILE A 50 -14.07 15.91 0.73
N GLN A 51 -13.98 14.99 -0.23
CA GLN A 51 -15.15 14.43 -0.93
C GLN A 51 -15.25 12.90 -0.87
N LYS A 52 -14.17 12.22 -0.47
CA LYS A 52 -14.04 10.75 -0.60
C LYS A 52 -13.52 10.13 0.68
N ARG A 53 -13.89 8.88 0.94
CA ARG A 53 -13.24 8.09 1.99
C ARG A 53 -11.85 7.69 1.53
N VAL A 54 -10.82 8.24 2.17
CA VAL A 54 -9.42 8.04 1.80
C VAL A 54 -8.69 7.19 2.84
N TYR A 55 -7.93 6.20 2.37
CA TYR A 55 -6.87 5.55 3.14
C TYR A 55 -5.50 6.10 2.73
N ARG A 56 -4.57 6.17 3.68
CA ARG A 56 -3.15 6.43 3.39
C ARG A 56 -2.26 5.60 4.30
N ASN A 57 -1.12 5.13 3.79
CA ASN A 57 -0.15 4.43 4.63
C ASN A 57 0.53 5.42 5.59
N THR A 58 0.76 5.00 6.83
CA THR A 58 1.33 5.83 7.90
C THR A 58 2.76 5.43 8.21
N GLY A 59 3.57 6.37 8.70
CA GLY A 59 4.96 6.14 9.08
C GLY A 59 5.80 5.55 7.94
N ASN A 60 6.66 4.58 8.28
CA ASN A 60 7.60 3.95 7.34
C ASN A 60 7.03 2.69 6.64
N LEU A 61 5.70 2.61 6.48
CA LEU A 61 5.04 1.47 5.85
C LEU A 61 5.03 1.58 4.30
N ASN A 62 6.19 1.86 3.72
CA ASN A 62 6.38 2.11 2.29
C ASN A 62 7.33 1.12 1.62
N ASN A 63 7.90 0.14 2.35
CA ASN A 63 8.83 -0.87 1.85
C ASN A 63 8.15 -2.19 1.44
N HIS A 64 8.94 -3.20 1.07
CA HIS A 64 8.46 -4.51 0.59
C HIS A 64 7.62 -5.34 1.60
N ILE A 65 7.60 -4.97 2.89
CA ILE A 65 6.75 -5.57 3.95
C ILE A 65 5.64 -4.60 4.35
N GLY A 66 6.00 -3.34 4.60
CA GLY A 66 5.10 -2.30 5.10
C GLY A 66 4.00 -1.92 4.11
N LEU A 67 4.31 -1.91 2.80
CA LEU A 67 3.30 -1.63 1.79
C LEU A 67 2.24 -2.76 1.72
N PRO A 68 2.59 -4.06 1.62
CA PRO A 68 1.61 -5.13 1.73
C PRO A 68 0.73 -5.04 2.98
N LEU A 69 1.30 -4.79 4.16
CA LEU A 69 0.53 -4.59 5.40
C LEU A 69 -0.44 -3.41 5.29
N SER A 70 -0.01 -2.30 4.70
CA SER A 70 -0.85 -1.13 4.46
C SER A 70 -2.04 -1.48 3.55
N LEU A 71 -1.79 -2.23 2.47
CA LEU A 71 -2.83 -2.61 1.52
C LEU A 71 -3.86 -3.60 2.07
N LEU A 72 -3.56 -4.31 3.17
CA LEU A 72 -4.59 -5.10 3.87
C LEU A 72 -5.73 -4.23 4.41
N ASN A 73 -5.47 -2.94 4.69
CA ASN A 73 -6.53 -2.00 5.13
C ASN A 73 -7.53 -1.68 4.02
N LEU A 74 -7.22 -1.98 2.76
CA LEU A 74 -8.19 -1.80 1.67
C LEU A 74 -9.41 -2.73 1.82
N ARG A 75 -9.35 -3.75 2.69
CA ARG A 75 -10.53 -4.55 3.09
C ARG A 75 -11.68 -3.69 3.66
N HIS A 76 -11.38 -2.50 4.16
CA HIS A 76 -12.37 -1.53 4.64
C HIS A 76 -12.99 -0.70 3.51
N GLN A 77 -12.66 -1.01 2.25
CA GLN A 77 -13.23 -0.43 1.03
C GLN A 77 -13.25 1.11 1.04
N PRO A 78 -12.11 1.78 1.30
CA PRO A 78 -12.02 3.21 1.01
C PRO A 78 -12.22 3.44 -0.48
N GLU A 79 -12.76 4.59 -0.85
CA GLU A 79 -12.96 4.94 -2.27
C GLU A 79 -11.62 5.20 -2.96
N VAL A 80 -10.68 5.82 -2.23
CA VAL A 80 -9.33 6.13 -2.71
C VAL A 80 -8.29 5.72 -1.68
N ALA A 81 -7.14 5.23 -2.13
CA ALA A 81 -5.96 5.03 -1.30
C ALA A 81 -4.78 5.80 -1.86
N VAL A 82 -4.15 6.64 -1.06
CA VAL A 82 -2.93 7.37 -1.41
C VAL A 82 -1.76 6.71 -0.67
N VAL A 83 -0.90 6.01 -1.39
CA VAL A 83 0.18 5.21 -0.81
C VAL A 83 1.54 5.71 -1.24
N GLU A 84 2.44 5.91 -0.29
CA GLU A 84 3.84 6.20 -0.55
C GLU A 84 4.63 4.91 -0.81
N LEU A 85 5.47 4.94 -1.86
CA LEU A 85 6.39 3.87 -2.23
C LEU A 85 7.83 4.27 -1.85
N GLY A 86 8.47 3.47 -1.00
CA GLY A 86 9.85 3.66 -0.57
C GLY A 86 10.81 3.02 -1.57
N MET A 87 11.59 3.81 -2.31
CA MET A 87 12.59 3.27 -3.23
C MET A 87 13.90 2.95 -2.48
N ASN A 88 14.16 1.68 -2.20
CA ASN A 88 15.50 1.23 -1.81
C ASN A 88 16.32 0.91 -3.07
N GLN A 89 17.57 1.39 -3.14
CA GLN A 89 18.48 1.25 -4.31
C GLN A 89 18.73 -0.19 -4.79
N ARG A 90 18.29 -1.23 -4.07
CA ARG A 90 18.50 -2.65 -4.40
C ARG A 90 17.23 -3.44 -4.72
N GLU A 91 16.05 -2.81 -4.70
CA GLU A 91 14.79 -3.56 -4.81
C GLU A 91 14.27 -3.63 -6.26
N LYS A 92 14.17 -4.85 -6.81
CA LYS A 92 13.60 -5.14 -8.13
C LYS A 92 12.14 -4.65 -8.22
N LEU A 93 11.77 -4.11 -9.39
CA LEU A 93 10.46 -3.52 -9.70
C LEU A 93 9.23 -4.43 -9.45
N GLY A 94 9.41 -5.74 -9.26
CA GLY A 94 8.32 -6.72 -9.18
C GLY A 94 7.37 -6.57 -7.98
N HIS A 95 7.83 -6.02 -6.86
CA HIS A 95 6.98 -5.87 -5.66
C HIS A 95 5.96 -4.72 -5.80
N TRP A 96 6.26 -3.70 -6.61
CA TRP A 96 5.40 -2.53 -6.81
C TRP A 96 4.17 -2.80 -7.68
N SER A 97 4.14 -3.94 -8.39
CA SER A 97 2.95 -4.44 -9.12
C SER A 97 1.74 -4.66 -8.21
N ILE A 98 1.93 -4.62 -6.89
CA ILE A 98 0.84 -4.67 -5.93
C ILE A 98 0.00 -3.38 -5.92
N CYS A 99 0.56 -2.21 -6.24
CA CYS A 99 -0.17 -0.94 -6.38
C CYS A 99 -0.80 -0.78 -7.75
#